data_AF-A0A0D8L5L1-F1
#
_entry.id   AF-A0A0D8L5L1-F1
#
_cell.length_a   1.000
_cell.length_b   1.000
_cell.length_c   1.000
_cell.angle_alpha   90.00
_cell.angle_beta   90.00
_cell.angle_gamma   90.00
#
_symmetry.space_group_name_H-M   'P 1'
#
loop_
_entity.id
_entity.type
_entity.pdbx_description
1 polymer ?
#
loop_
_entity_poly.entity_id
_entity_poly.type
_entity_poly.pdbx_seq_one_letter_code
_entity_poly.pdbx_strand_id
1 'polypeptide(L)'
;MGGNTLTATTEPGAPGNNTGGGNNGSIINDAAEPEIRDLKITGTLLVGEALSGTYVFNPLTGNTEDNSLVAWGEKGTTEAAASTGTMVTVSGTLPSYTLKTTDTGKVMAVSVLAKNGADVEGNTLTVTTEPGTAGNNTTGGNNGKVVAPSLGNIIVNGYNFAPNSGFPTTGFVNATYTLTLDNANASDYNWTSSASWVKVDSAGKVTFTQSRKVRSR
;
A
#
# COMPACT_ATOMS: atom_id res chain seq x y z
N MET A 1 -45.95 4.89 57.27
CA MET A 1 -44.62 5.33 56.81
C MET A 1 -44.36 4.63 55.49
N GLY A 2 -44.63 5.29 54.36
CA GLY A 2 -44.30 4.74 53.05
C GLY A 2 -42.80 4.93 52.81
N GLY A 3 -42.04 3.84 52.70
CA GLY A 3 -40.61 3.91 52.42
C GLY A 3 -40.39 4.36 50.98
N ASN A 4 -39.61 5.41 50.77
CA ASN A 4 -39.17 5.81 49.45
C ASN A 4 -38.16 4.79 48.93
N THR A 5 -38.48 4.09 47.85
CA THR A 5 -37.50 3.27 47.11
C THR A 5 -36.73 4.19 46.16
N LEU A 6 -35.43 4.37 46.42
CA LEU A 6 -34.54 5.02 45.47
C LEU A 6 -33.99 3.97 44.52
N THR A 7 -34.21 4.16 43.22
CA THR A 7 -33.67 3.31 42.16
C THR A 7 -32.48 4.02 41.53
N ALA A 8 -31.31 3.40 41.55
CA ALA A 8 -30.15 3.83 40.76
C ALA A 8 -30.06 2.94 39.51
N THR A 9 -29.78 3.54 38.37
CA THR A 9 -29.60 2.83 37.08
C THR A 9 -28.19 3.07 36.55
N THR A 10 -27.72 2.23 35.63
CA THR A 10 -26.44 2.43 34.92
C THR A 10 -26.54 3.41 33.75
N GLU A 11 -27.70 4.05 33.56
CA GLU A 11 -27.90 5.04 32.50
C GLU A 11 -27.04 6.29 32.77
N PRO A 12 -26.32 6.83 31.76
CA PRO A 12 -25.53 8.04 31.93
C PRO A 12 -26.39 9.23 32.40
N GLY A 13 -25.95 9.88 33.49
CA GLY A 13 -26.64 11.05 34.05
C GLY A 13 -27.80 10.73 35.00
N ALA A 14 -28.09 9.45 35.28
CA ALA A 14 -29.08 9.08 36.29
C ALA A 14 -28.64 9.50 37.71
N PRO A 15 -29.55 10.03 38.55
CA PRO A 15 -29.23 10.39 39.93
C PRO A 15 -28.68 9.18 40.72
N GLY A 16 -27.47 9.33 41.27
CA GLY A 16 -26.80 8.28 42.07
C GLY A 16 -25.87 7.35 41.28
N ASN A 17 -25.73 7.51 39.96
CA ASN A 17 -24.78 6.76 39.15
C ASN A 17 -23.38 7.43 39.13
N ASN A 18 -22.43 6.88 39.88
CA ASN A 18 -21.02 7.30 39.92
C ASN A 18 -20.07 6.34 39.18
N THR A 19 -20.59 5.46 38.30
CA THR A 19 -19.72 4.53 37.57
C THR A 19 -19.09 5.25 36.38
N GLY A 20 -17.76 5.31 36.33
CA GLY A 20 -16.99 5.90 35.23
C GLY A 20 -16.66 4.93 34.08
N GLY A 21 -17.22 3.73 34.07
CA GLY A 21 -16.95 2.70 33.05
C GLY A 21 -18.19 2.36 32.22
N GLY A 22 -18.02 2.29 30.89
CA GLY A 22 -19.03 1.81 29.94
C GLY A 22 -19.32 2.76 28.78
N ASN A 23 -19.59 2.21 27.59
CA ASN A 23 -20.20 2.94 26.46
C ASN A 23 -21.70 3.09 26.71
N ASN A 24 -22.12 4.19 27.35
CA ASN A 24 -23.53 4.49 27.61
C ASN A 24 -24.27 3.50 28.55
N GLY A 25 -23.58 2.90 29.53
CA GLY A 25 -24.18 2.06 30.59
C GLY A 25 -24.04 0.54 30.42
N SER A 26 -23.34 0.07 29.37
CA SER A 26 -22.93 -1.33 29.21
C SER A 26 -21.64 -1.63 29.97
N ILE A 27 -21.54 -2.82 30.58
CA ILE A 27 -20.31 -3.33 31.19
C ILE A 27 -19.28 -3.56 30.07
N ILE A 28 -18.25 -2.72 30.03
CA ILE A 28 -17.04 -2.97 29.24
C ILE A 28 -16.06 -3.76 30.10
N ASN A 29 -15.50 -4.84 29.55
CA ASN A 29 -14.35 -5.53 30.10
C ASN A 29 -13.14 -5.11 29.29
N ASP A 30 -12.50 -4.01 29.66
CA ASP A 30 -11.38 -3.41 28.90
C ASP A 30 -10.22 -4.39 28.65
N ALA A 31 -10.12 -5.45 29.47
CA ALA A 31 -9.15 -6.54 29.31
C ALA A 31 -9.54 -7.59 28.25
N ALA A 32 -10.70 -7.45 27.59
CA ALA A 32 -11.13 -8.37 26.55
C ALA A 32 -10.28 -8.18 25.28
N GLU A 33 -9.77 -9.30 24.76
CA GLU A 33 -8.97 -9.35 23.54
C GLU A 33 -9.82 -8.92 22.33
N PRO A 34 -9.36 -7.93 21.54
CA PRO A 34 -10.07 -7.53 20.32
C PRO A 34 -9.85 -8.52 19.18
N GLU A 35 -10.61 -8.36 18.10
CA GLU A 35 -10.46 -9.17 16.89
C GLU A 35 -10.37 -8.32 15.62
N ILE A 36 -9.53 -8.75 14.68
CA ILE A 36 -9.50 -8.31 13.29
C ILE A 36 -10.22 -9.33 12.42
N ARG A 37 -11.08 -8.85 11.51
CA ARG A 37 -11.81 -9.64 10.52
C ARG A 37 -11.77 -8.96 9.15
N ASP A 38 -12.09 -9.72 8.10
CA ASP A 38 -12.25 -9.20 6.72
C ASP A 38 -11.08 -8.34 6.21
N LEU A 39 -9.85 -8.70 6.59
CA LEU A 39 -8.65 -8.05 6.06
C LEU A 39 -8.60 -8.21 4.54
N LYS A 40 -8.42 -7.10 3.84
CA LYS A 40 -8.35 -7.03 2.37
C LYS A 40 -7.24 -6.10 1.93
N ILE A 41 -6.59 -6.44 0.82
CA ILE A 41 -5.60 -5.59 0.16
C ILE A 41 -6.00 -5.30 -1.29
N THR A 42 -5.67 -4.11 -1.76
CA THR A 42 -5.91 -3.62 -3.13
C THR A 42 -4.69 -2.87 -3.64
N GLY A 43 -4.56 -2.75 -4.96
CA GLY A 43 -3.49 -1.99 -5.61
C GLY A 43 -2.92 -2.74 -6.80
N THR A 44 -1.97 -2.11 -7.49
CA THR A 44 -1.29 -2.69 -8.66
C THR A 44 0.11 -3.17 -8.25
N LEU A 45 0.47 -4.40 -8.58
CA LEU A 45 1.76 -5.02 -8.24
C LEU A 45 2.90 -4.56 -9.17
N LEU A 46 3.14 -3.25 -9.20
CA LEU A 46 4.17 -2.59 -9.99
C LEU A 46 4.99 -1.66 -9.09
N VAL A 47 6.30 -1.65 -9.25
CA VAL A 47 7.17 -0.73 -8.47
C VAL A 47 6.75 0.72 -8.66
N GLY A 48 6.60 1.45 -7.55
CA GLY A 48 6.11 2.83 -7.49
C GLY A 48 4.62 2.94 -7.15
N GLU A 49 3.84 1.89 -7.38
CA GLU A 49 2.41 1.86 -7.03
C GLU A 49 2.21 1.61 -5.52
N ALA A 50 1.07 2.06 -5.02
CA ALA A 50 0.69 1.87 -3.62
C ALA A 50 -0.22 0.64 -3.45
N LEU A 51 0.10 -0.17 -2.44
CA LEU A 51 -0.84 -1.09 -1.83
C LEU A 51 -1.60 -0.37 -0.72
N SER A 52 -2.90 -0.66 -0.65
CA SER A 52 -3.79 -0.20 0.41
C SER A 52 -4.56 -1.38 0.96
N GLY A 53 -5.14 -1.23 2.14
CA GLY A 53 -5.97 -2.27 2.70
C GLY A 53 -6.94 -1.78 3.75
N THR A 54 -7.91 -2.63 4.04
CA THR A 54 -8.97 -2.39 5.03
C THR A 54 -9.21 -3.65 5.85
N TYR A 55 -9.79 -3.48 7.02
CA TYR A 55 -10.20 -4.57 7.90
C TYR A 55 -11.38 -4.10 8.77
N VAL A 56 -12.00 -5.05 9.47
CA VAL A 56 -13.02 -4.78 10.49
C VAL A 56 -12.39 -5.01 11.86
N PHE A 57 -12.36 -3.97 12.69
CA PHE A 57 -12.02 -4.06 14.10
C PHE A 57 -13.26 -4.43 14.91
N ASN A 58 -13.15 -5.44 15.76
CA ASN A 58 -14.20 -5.85 16.67
C ASN A 58 -13.64 -5.87 18.10
N PRO A 59 -13.97 -4.89 18.95
CA PRO A 59 -13.49 -4.86 20.33
C PRO A 59 -14.15 -5.92 21.21
N LEU A 60 -15.15 -6.65 20.71
CA LEU A 60 -16.03 -7.51 21.50
C LEU A 60 -16.63 -6.71 22.67
N THR A 61 -16.36 -7.12 23.91
CA THR A 61 -16.78 -6.39 25.13
C THR A 61 -15.67 -5.48 25.67
N GLY A 62 -14.56 -5.35 24.95
CA GLY A 62 -13.36 -4.61 25.36
C GLY A 62 -13.39 -3.13 25.01
N ASN A 63 -12.23 -2.50 25.18
CA ASN A 63 -12.02 -1.11 24.81
C ASN A 63 -12.24 -0.94 23.29
N THR A 64 -13.04 0.06 22.90
CA THR A 64 -13.48 0.27 21.51
C THR A 64 -12.48 1.05 20.65
N GLU A 65 -11.44 1.62 21.24
CA GLU A 65 -10.37 2.29 20.50
C GLU A 65 -9.48 1.25 19.81
N ASP A 66 -9.19 1.49 18.54
CA ASP A 66 -8.41 0.61 17.69
C ASP A 66 -6.98 1.11 17.59
N ASN A 67 -6.09 0.45 18.34
CA ASN A 67 -4.64 0.69 18.34
C ASN A 67 -3.89 -0.44 17.61
N SER A 68 -4.57 -1.13 16.69
CA SER A 68 -4.01 -2.28 15.98
C SER A 68 -2.70 -1.93 15.26
N LEU A 69 -1.79 -2.90 15.20
CA LEU A 69 -0.47 -2.74 14.61
C LEU A 69 -0.38 -3.48 13.28
N VAL A 70 0.25 -2.87 12.29
CA VAL A 70 0.40 -3.42 10.93
C VAL A 70 1.86 -3.57 10.52
N ALA A 71 2.16 -4.66 9.82
CA ALA A 71 3.43 -4.86 9.12
C ALA A 71 3.20 -5.25 7.67
N TRP A 72 3.78 -4.48 6.75
CA TRP A 72 3.89 -4.80 5.33
C TRP A 72 5.27 -5.40 5.02
N GLY A 73 5.33 -6.37 4.11
CA GLY A 73 6.60 -6.99 3.76
C GLY A 73 6.46 -8.18 2.83
N GLU A 74 7.54 -8.97 2.75
CA GLU A 74 7.55 -10.22 1.99
C GLU A 74 6.70 -11.27 2.70
N LYS A 75 6.05 -12.14 1.94
CA LYS A 75 5.27 -13.27 2.48
C LYS A 75 6.11 -14.07 3.48
N GLY A 76 5.55 -14.28 4.68
CA GLY A 76 6.18 -15.04 5.76
C GLY A 76 7.07 -14.22 6.69
N THR A 77 7.23 -12.91 6.47
CA THR A 77 7.98 -12.03 7.38
C THR A 77 7.09 -11.12 8.23
N THR A 78 5.82 -10.95 7.85
CA THR A 78 4.97 -9.89 8.39
C THR A 78 4.32 -10.26 9.72
N GLU A 79 4.02 -11.52 9.98
CA GLU A 79 3.38 -11.99 11.21
C GLU A 79 4.22 -11.67 12.44
N ALA A 80 5.52 -11.99 12.38
CA ALA A 80 6.46 -11.71 13.46
C ALA A 80 6.74 -10.21 13.60
N ALA A 81 6.66 -9.45 12.51
CA ALA A 81 6.91 -8.02 12.51
C ALA A 81 5.73 -7.18 13.01
N ALA A 82 4.50 -7.73 13.02
CA ALA A 82 3.28 -7.00 13.36
C ALA A 82 3.29 -6.46 14.80
N SER A 83 3.88 -7.18 15.76
CA SER A 83 3.97 -6.75 17.18
C SER A 83 4.80 -5.49 17.40
N THR A 84 5.71 -5.18 16.47
CA THR A 84 6.49 -3.93 16.43
C THR A 84 6.13 -3.08 15.21
N GLY A 85 4.95 -3.32 14.64
CA GLY A 85 4.48 -2.71 13.42
C GLY A 85 4.12 -1.24 13.58
N THR A 86 3.62 -0.65 12.49
CA THR A 86 3.08 0.71 12.52
C THR A 86 1.67 0.68 13.10
N MET A 87 1.36 1.57 14.03
CA MET A 87 0.01 1.68 14.57
C MET A 87 -0.95 2.27 13.53
N VAL A 88 -2.14 1.71 13.45
CA VAL A 88 -3.24 2.24 12.64
C VAL A 88 -3.75 3.55 13.26
N THR A 89 -3.97 4.57 12.45
CA THR A 89 -4.45 5.89 12.90
C THR A 89 -5.90 6.17 12.52
N VAL A 90 -6.46 5.38 11.60
CA VAL A 90 -7.86 5.43 11.18
C VAL A 90 -8.39 4.01 11.26
N SER A 91 -9.25 3.74 12.26
CA SER A 91 -9.75 2.38 12.52
C SER A 91 -10.26 1.70 11.25
N GLY A 92 -9.86 0.44 11.06
CA GLY A 92 -10.22 -0.37 9.90
C GLY A 92 -9.52 0.00 8.58
N THR A 93 -8.62 0.99 8.56
CA THR A 93 -7.90 1.41 7.34
C THR A 93 -6.38 1.29 7.54
N LEU A 94 -5.71 0.59 6.64
CA LEU A 94 -4.26 0.42 6.73
C LEU A 94 -3.49 1.63 6.18
N PRO A 95 -2.36 2.00 6.82
CA PRO A 95 -1.34 2.82 6.17
C PRO A 95 -0.93 2.23 4.81
N SER A 96 -0.86 3.06 3.78
CA SER A 96 -0.48 2.64 2.44
C SER A 96 0.98 2.21 2.37
N TYR A 97 1.29 1.20 1.55
CA TYR A 97 2.66 0.76 1.27
C TYR A 97 3.03 0.98 -0.19
N THR A 98 3.97 1.87 -0.48
CA THR A 98 4.51 2.05 -1.83
C THR A 98 5.51 0.94 -2.15
N LEU A 99 5.27 0.21 -3.23
CA LEU A 99 6.12 -0.88 -3.71
C LEU A 99 7.46 -0.34 -4.19
N LYS A 100 8.54 -0.98 -3.75
CA LYS A 100 9.93 -0.57 -4.01
C LYS A 100 10.60 -1.54 -4.97
N THR A 101 11.70 -1.10 -5.57
CA THR A 101 12.51 -1.97 -6.45
C THR A 101 12.95 -3.26 -5.74
N THR A 102 13.23 -3.20 -4.44
CA THR A 102 13.60 -4.37 -3.61
C THR A 102 12.49 -5.41 -3.46
N ASP A 103 11.24 -5.05 -3.81
CA ASP A 103 10.09 -5.94 -3.74
C ASP A 103 9.89 -6.74 -5.03
N THR A 104 10.60 -6.37 -6.11
CA THR A 104 10.49 -7.03 -7.41
C THR A 104 10.72 -8.54 -7.29
N GLY A 105 9.81 -9.33 -7.85
CA GLY A 105 9.85 -10.78 -7.82
C GLY A 105 9.30 -11.41 -6.53
N LYS A 106 8.93 -10.60 -5.53
CA LYS A 106 8.39 -11.07 -4.26
C LYS A 106 6.87 -11.07 -4.25
N VAL A 107 6.31 -12.04 -3.54
CA VAL A 107 4.93 -11.99 -3.08
C VAL A 107 4.91 -11.15 -1.81
N MET A 108 4.14 -10.07 -1.83
CA MET A 108 3.94 -9.21 -0.68
C MET A 108 2.85 -9.74 0.23
N ALA A 109 2.93 -9.39 1.50
CA ALA A 109 1.94 -9.67 2.53
C ALA A 109 1.74 -8.44 3.43
N VAL A 110 0.60 -8.45 4.12
CA VAL A 110 0.34 -7.58 5.26
C VAL A 110 -0.23 -8.40 6.40
N SER A 111 0.29 -8.18 7.60
CA SER A 111 -0.23 -8.74 8.84
C SER A 111 -0.72 -7.63 9.74
N VAL A 112 -1.90 -7.81 10.35
CA VAL A 112 -2.51 -6.87 11.29
C VAL A 112 -2.73 -7.59 12.60
N LEU A 113 -2.10 -7.11 13.66
CA LEU A 113 -2.30 -7.55 15.04
C LEU A 113 -3.40 -6.69 15.66
N ALA A 114 -4.50 -7.33 16.09
CA ALA A 114 -5.58 -6.67 16.81
C ALA A 114 -5.02 -6.08 18.11
N LYS A 115 -5.27 -4.80 18.37
CA LYS A 115 -4.91 -4.19 19.65
C LYS A 115 -5.88 -3.06 20.01
N ASN A 116 -6.34 -3.04 21.26
CA ASN A 116 -7.32 -2.06 21.71
C ASN A 116 -6.67 -0.88 22.47
N GLY A 117 -7.47 0.11 22.84
CA GLY A 117 -7.02 1.29 23.62
C GLY A 117 -6.44 0.99 25.00
N ALA A 118 -6.68 -0.21 25.55
CA ALA A 118 -6.15 -0.66 26.84
C ALA A 118 -4.86 -1.51 26.67
N ASP A 119 -4.23 -1.45 25.49
CA ASP A 119 -3.05 -2.23 25.11
C ASP A 119 -3.25 -3.75 25.10
N VAL A 120 -4.49 -4.23 25.08
CA VAL A 120 -4.78 -5.67 24.97
C VAL A 120 -4.63 -6.10 23.53
N GLU A 121 -3.76 -7.09 23.31
CA GLU A 121 -3.55 -7.73 22.01
C GLU A 121 -4.57 -8.86 21.79
N GLY A 122 -4.95 -9.06 20.54
CA GLY A 122 -5.84 -10.15 20.12
C GLY A 122 -5.24 -10.96 18.99
N ASN A 123 -6.07 -11.34 18.01
CA ASN A 123 -5.61 -12.15 16.88
C ASN A 123 -4.73 -11.37 15.89
N THR A 124 -3.89 -12.09 15.15
CA THR A 124 -3.21 -11.58 13.96
C THR A 124 -3.85 -12.17 12.71
N LEU A 125 -4.21 -11.33 11.74
CA LEU A 125 -4.60 -11.78 10.40
C LEU A 125 -3.57 -11.37 9.36
N THR A 126 -3.29 -12.27 8.41
CA THR A 126 -2.43 -12.00 7.25
C THR A 126 -3.19 -12.15 5.95
N VAL A 127 -2.95 -11.23 5.01
CA VAL A 127 -3.32 -11.40 3.60
C VAL A 127 -2.07 -11.27 2.73
N THR A 128 -1.98 -12.08 1.69
CA THR A 128 -0.88 -12.06 0.72
C THR A 128 -1.37 -11.70 -0.67
N THR A 129 -0.44 -11.27 -1.51
CA THR A 129 -0.67 -10.97 -2.93
C THR A 129 -0.66 -12.22 -3.82
N GLU A 130 -0.50 -13.41 -3.24
CA GLU A 130 -0.55 -14.68 -3.97
C GLU A 130 -1.95 -14.90 -4.59
N PRO A 131 -2.04 -15.32 -5.87
CA PRO A 131 -3.32 -15.51 -6.55
C PRO A 131 -4.24 -16.48 -5.79
N GLY A 132 -5.52 -16.14 -5.68
CA GLY A 132 -6.52 -16.96 -4.98
C GLY A 132 -6.52 -16.84 -3.46
N THR A 133 -5.60 -16.07 -2.86
CA THR A 133 -5.64 -15.76 -1.42
C THR A 133 -6.91 -14.96 -1.08
N ALA A 134 -7.63 -15.37 -0.04
CA ALA A 134 -8.79 -14.63 0.44
C ALA A 134 -8.38 -13.21 0.88
N GLY A 135 -9.18 -12.21 0.47
CA GLY A 135 -8.90 -10.80 0.74
C GLY A 135 -7.87 -10.15 -0.20
N ASN A 136 -7.27 -10.90 -1.12
CA ASN A 136 -6.40 -10.33 -2.15
C ASN A 136 -7.21 -9.79 -3.34
N ASN A 137 -7.27 -8.48 -3.49
CA ASN A 137 -7.88 -7.79 -4.63
C ASN A 137 -6.84 -7.00 -5.44
N THR A 138 -5.57 -7.42 -5.41
CA THR A 138 -4.51 -6.77 -6.18
C THR A 138 -4.59 -7.15 -7.67
N THR A 139 -4.04 -6.28 -8.52
CA THR A 139 -3.98 -6.46 -9.98
C THR A 139 -2.54 -6.29 -10.47
N GLY A 140 -2.29 -6.57 -11.75
CA GLY A 140 -0.94 -6.48 -12.34
C GLY A 140 0.02 -7.53 -11.77
N GLY A 141 1.32 -7.23 -11.85
CA GLY A 141 2.37 -8.15 -11.41
C GLY A 141 2.51 -9.39 -12.30
N ASN A 142 3.17 -10.42 -11.75
CA ASN A 142 3.34 -11.73 -12.39
C ASN A 142 3.08 -12.83 -11.36
N ASN A 143 1.92 -13.49 -11.41
CA ASN A 143 1.47 -14.48 -10.42
C ASN A 143 1.60 -14.00 -8.96
N GLY A 144 1.08 -12.80 -8.66
CA GLY A 144 1.14 -12.21 -7.33
C GLY A 144 2.51 -11.63 -6.95
N LYS A 145 3.49 -11.69 -7.85
CA LYS A 145 4.80 -11.07 -7.63
C LYS A 145 4.85 -9.66 -8.18
N VAL A 146 5.50 -8.76 -7.45
CA VAL A 146 5.76 -7.38 -7.90
C VAL A 146 6.65 -7.39 -9.13
N VAL A 147 6.33 -6.56 -10.13
CA VAL A 147 7.16 -6.35 -11.32
C VAL A 147 7.74 -4.95 -11.36
N ALA A 148 8.89 -4.81 -12.02
CA ALA A 148 9.46 -3.50 -12.35
C ALA A 148 8.89 -3.01 -13.69
N PRO A 149 8.91 -1.69 -13.95
CA PRO A 149 8.57 -1.13 -15.24
C PRO A 149 9.53 -1.64 -16.32
N SER A 150 9.02 -2.02 -17.49
CA SER A 150 9.82 -2.45 -18.63
C SER A 150 9.63 -1.54 -19.83
N LEU A 151 10.73 -1.29 -20.57
CA LEU A 151 10.67 -0.60 -21.86
C LEU A 151 9.90 -1.46 -22.87
N GLY A 152 8.87 -0.84 -23.45
CA GLY A 152 8.16 -1.36 -24.61
C GLY A 152 8.81 -0.93 -25.91
N ASN A 153 8.02 -0.54 -26.91
CA ASN A 153 8.57 -0.13 -28.21
C ASN A 153 9.25 1.25 -28.18
N ILE A 154 10.20 1.44 -29.10
CA ILE A 154 10.68 2.74 -29.55
C ILE A 154 9.89 3.14 -30.79
N ILE A 155 9.13 4.23 -30.71
CA ILE A 155 8.24 4.69 -31.78
C ILE A 155 8.88 5.84 -32.55
N VAL A 156 8.98 5.70 -33.88
CA VAL A 156 9.45 6.74 -34.80
C VAL A 156 8.55 6.82 -36.01
N ASN A 157 7.94 7.99 -36.23
CA ASN A 157 7.15 8.26 -37.43
C ASN A 157 6.14 7.14 -37.77
N GLY A 158 5.50 6.55 -36.75
CA GLY A 158 4.54 5.45 -36.88
C GLY A 158 5.15 4.04 -36.95
N TYR A 159 6.47 3.89 -36.95
CA TYR A 159 7.17 2.60 -36.89
C TYR A 159 7.59 2.24 -35.47
N ASN A 160 7.48 0.95 -35.15
CA ASN A 160 7.86 0.40 -33.86
C ASN A 160 9.18 -0.39 -33.98
N PHE A 161 10.18 0.02 -33.20
CA PHE A 161 11.43 -0.70 -33.04
C PHE A 161 11.48 -1.36 -31.65
N ALA A 162 12.02 -2.57 -31.59
CA ALA A 162 12.34 -3.18 -30.29
C ALA A 162 13.46 -2.39 -29.59
N PRO A 163 13.46 -2.28 -28.24
CA PRO A 163 14.50 -1.59 -27.48
C PRO A 163 15.93 -2.03 -27.76
N ASN A 164 16.11 -3.30 -28.11
CA ASN A 164 17.39 -3.94 -28.33
C ASN A 164 17.76 -4.09 -29.82
N SER A 165 17.02 -3.46 -30.72
CA SER A 165 17.26 -3.52 -32.18
C SER A 165 18.54 -2.84 -32.66
N GLY A 166 19.25 -2.14 -31.77
CA GLY A 166 20.37 -1.26 -32.13
C GLY A 166 19.91 0.10 -32.69
N PHE A 167 18.60 0.38 -32.68
CA PHE A 167 18.06 1.69 -32.99
C PHE A 167 18.44 2.72 -31.90
N PRO A 168 18.76 3.98 -32.26
CA PRO A 168 19.09 4.46 -33.60
C PRO A 168 20.57 4.25 -33.95
N THR A 169 20.88 3.88 -35.20
CA THR A 169 22.27 3.81 -35.72
C THR A 169 22.79 5.15 -36.23
N THR A 170 21.89 6.09 -36.54
CA THR A 170 22.20 7.44 -37.03
C THR A 170 21.26 8.46 -36.40
N GLY A 171 21.63 9.75 -36.42
CA GLY A 171 20.78 10.82 -35.92
C GLY A 171 21.18 12.19 -36.46
N PHE A 172 20.24 13.13 -36.39
CA PHE A 172 20.44 14.54 -36.73
C PHE A 172 19.80 15.43 -35.66
N VAL A 173 20.18 16.71 -35.62
CA VAL A 173 19.59 17.67 -34.68
C VAL A 173 18.09 17.78 -34.95
N ASN A 174 17.28 17.75 -33.90
CA ASN A 174 15.82 17.68 -33.88
C ASN A 174 15.23 16.32 -34.32
N ALA A 175 16.04 15.28 -34.52
CA ALA A 175 15.50 13.93 -34.63
C ALA A 175 14.81 13.53 -33.32
N THR A 176 13.62 12.93 -33.42
CA THR A 176 12.83 12.50 -32.26
C THR A 176 12.36 11.07 -32.37
N TYR A 177 12.23 10.41 -31.22
CA TYR A 177 11.57 9.13 -31.05
C TYR A 177 10.90 9.07 -29.68
N THR A 178 9.91 8.20 -29.50
CA THR A 178 9.24 8.03 -28.21
C THR A 178 9.55 6.66 -27.64
N LEU A 179 9.99 6.62 -26.39
CA LEU A 179 10.09 5.40 -25.60
C LEU A 179 8.73 5.12 -24.96
N THR A 180 8.24 3.89 -25.11
CA THR A 180 7.05 3.42 -24.40
C THR A 180 7.43 2.46 -23.28
N LEU A 181 6.49 2.22 -22.37
CA LEU A 181 6.61 1.21 -21.30
C LEU A 181 5.50 0.19 -21.51
N ASP A 182 5.77 -1.09 -21.27
CA ASP A 182 4.79 -2.16 -21.52
C ASP A 182 3.74 -2.27 -20.40
N ASN A 183 4.14 -1.98 -19.17
CA ASN A 183 3.37 -2.25 -17.96
C ASN A 183 3.22 -1.02 -17.06
N ALA A 184 3.50 0.18 -17.58
CA ALA A 184 3.45 1.44 -16.86
C ALA A 184 3.18 2.61 -17.82
N ASN A 185 2.87 3.81 -17.31
CA ASN A 185 2.77 5.01 -18.16
C ASN A 185 4.06 5.83 -18.09
N ALA A 186 4.51 6.35 -19.23
CA ALA A 186 5.73 7.15 -19.29
C ALA A 186 5.66 8.41 -18.39
N SER A 187 4.47 9.01 -18.25
CA SER A 187 4.23 10.21 -17.42
C SER A 187 4.53 10.01 -15.93
N ASP A 188 4.54 8.77 -15.47
CA ASP A 188 4.71 8.44 -14.05
C ASP A 188 6.20 8.46 -13.65
N TYR A 189 7.10 8.66 -14.62
CA TYR A 189 8.55 8.58 -14.42
C TYR A 189 9.26 9.90 -14.72
N ASN A 190 10.29 10.15 -13.93
CA ASN A 190 11.26 11.20 -14.20
C ASN A 190 12.32 10.69 -15.19
N TRP A 191 12.13 11.03 -16.45
CA TRP A 191 13.08 10.69 -17.50
C TRP A 191 14.30 11.59 -17.47
N THR A 192 15.48 10.98 -17.58
CA THR A 192 16.76 11.71 -17.71
C THR A 192 17.60 11.09 -18.81
N SER A 193 18.51 11.89 -19.36
CA SER A 193 19.52 11.42 -20.30
C SER A 193 20.90 11.70 -19.73
N SER A 194 21.78 10.72 -19.79
CA SER A 194 23.21 10.90 -19.50
C SER A 194 23.98 11.56 -20.66
N ALA A 195 23.38 11.61 -21.85
CA ALA A 195 23.94 12.28 -23.01
C ALA A 195 23.51 13.75 -23.05
N SER A 196 24.48 14.67 -23.01
CA SER A 196 24.26 16.13 -23.02
C SER A 196 23.58 16.65 -24.30
N TRP A 197 23.67 15.90 -25.40
CA TRP A 197 23.06 16.20 -26.70
C TRP A 197 21.67 15.58 -26.88
N VAL A 198 21.11 14.98 -25.83
CA VAL A 198 19.79 14.34 -25.84
C VAL A 198 18.93 14.92 -24.72
N LYS A 199 17.69 15.26 -25.04
CA LYS A 199 16.64 15.57 -24.07
C LYS A 199 15.56 14.51 -24.13
N VAL A 200 14.93 14.24 -23.00
CA VAL A 200 13.75 13.40 -22.88
C VAL A 200 12.72 14.14 -22.04
N ASP A 201 11.46 14.13 -22.48
CA ASP A 201 10.35 14.74 -21.74
C ASP A 201 9.55 13.70 -20.93
N SER A 202 8.51 14.16 -20.22
CA SER A 202 7.66 13.30 -19.38
C SER A 202 6.83 12.29 -20.16
N ALA A 203 6.66 12.46 -21.47
CA ALA A 203 5.98 11.48 -22.32
C ALA A 203 6.96 10.41 -22.86
N GLY A 204 8.21 10.40 -22.38
CA GLY A 204 9.26 9.51 -22.90
C GLY A 204 9.72 9.91 -24.31
N LYS A 205 9.38 11.12 -24.79
CA LYS A 205 9.83 11.59 -26.11
C LYS A 205 11.25 12.09 -26.02
N VAL A 206 12.12 11.41 -26.75
CA VAL A 206 13.54 11.73 -26.88
C VAL A 206 13.75 12.66 -28.08
N THR A 207 14.59 13.69 -27.89
CA THR A 207 14.98 14.66 -28.92
C THR A 207 16.49 14.86 -28.92
N PHE A 208 17.11 14.78 -30.09
CA PHE A 208 18.52 15.11 -30.28
C PHE A 208 18.69 16.62 -30.43
N THR A 209 19.47 17.26 -29.58
CA THR A 209 19.58 18.73 -29.51
C THR A 209 20.87 19.28 -30.09
N GLN A 210 21.89 18.44 -30.28
CA GLN A 210 23.19 18.84 -30.82
C GLN A 210 23.74 17.75 -31.72
N SER A 211 24.52 18.15 -32.72
CA SER A 211 25.30 17.21 -33.52
C SER A 211 26.43 16.63 -32.66
N ARG A 212 26.60 15.31 -32.71
CA ARG A 212 27.73 14.64 -32.04
C ARG A 212 29.02 15.11 -32.71
N LYS A 213 29.76 16.03 -32.08
CA LYS A 213 31.12 16.37 -32.51
C LYS A 213 31.97 15.11 -32.41
N VAL A 214 32.30 14.50 -33.56
CA VAL A 214 33.38 13.52 -33.62
C VAL A 214 34.65 14.30 -33.29
N ARG A 215 35.35 13.96 -32.21
CA ARG A 215 36.72 14.44 -32.03
C ARG A 215 37.54 13.80 -33.15
N SER A 216 37.99 14.59 -34.12
CA SER A 216 39.05 14.16 -35.03
C SER A 216 40.27 13.81 -34.19
N ARG A 217 40.83 12.62 -34.41
CA ARG A 217 42.11 12.21 -33.83
C ARG A 217 43.23 13.12 -34.31
#